data_AF-A0A510V1Z8-F1
#
_entry.id   AF-A0A510V1Z8-F1
#
_cell.length_a   1.000
_cell.length_b   1.000
_cell.length_c   1.000
_cell.angle_alpha   90.00
_cell.angle_beta   90.00
_cell.angle_gamma   90.00
#
_symmetry.space_group_name_H-M   'P 1'
#
loop_
_entity.id
_entity.type
_entity.pdbx_description
1 polymer ?
#
loop_
_entity_poly.entity_id
_entity_poly.type
_entity_poly.pdbx_seq_one_letter_code
_entity_poly.pdbx_strand_id
1 'polypeptide(L)' 'MTEHDATPVAPEDTQPVRDLLAEHVPLALIVDLATPEATSSEILEAEGLPDDAWWEQEPKPSDGGGA' A
#
# COMPACT_ATOMS: atom_id res chain seq x y z
N MET A 1 40.74 19.80 4.45
CA MET A 1 39.78 18.96 3.73
C MET A 1 38.41 19.52 4.03
N THR A 2 37.89 20.32 3.10
CA THR A 2 36.57 20.95 3.21
C THR A 2 35.63 20.13 2.35
N GLU A 3 35.04 19.10 2.93
CA GLU A 3 34.17 18.11 2.28
C GLU A 3 33.23 17.66 3.42
N HIS A 4 31.91 17.85 3.45
CA HIS A 4 30.88 17.97 2.44
C HIS A 4 29.82 18.98 2.90
N ASP A 5 29.71 20.12 2.24
CA ASP A 5 28.42 20.83 2.17
C ASP A 5 27.66 20.24 1.00
N ALA A 6 27.01 19.10 1.26
CA ALA A 6 25.96 18.59 0.40
C ALA A 6 24.77 18.42 1.32
N THR A 7 24.04 19.52 1.54
CA THR A 7 22.72 19.42 2.15
C THR A 7 21.92 18.47 1.26
N PRO A 8 21.55 17.26 1.71
CA PRO A 8 20.78 16.35 0.87
C PRO A 8 19.50 17.09 0.51
N VAL A 9 19.22 17.23 -0.79
CA VAL A 9 17.90 17.66 -1.27
C VAL A 9 16.89 16.76 -0.57
N ALA A 10 16.12 17.34 0.35
CA ALA A 10 15.06 16.61 1.01
C ALA A 10 14.09 16.19 -0.09
N PRO A 11 13.81 14.89 -0.28
CA PRO A 11 12.85 14.48 -1.28
C PRO A 11 11.51 15.16 -0.96
N GLU A 12 10.89 15.76 -1.98
CA GLU A 12 9.66 16.54 -1.85
C GLU A 12 8.49 15.67 -1.30
N ASP A 13 8.59 14.35 -1.42
CA ASP A 13 7.61 13.36 -0.95
C ASP A 13 7.92 12.73 0.43
N THR A 14 8.48 13.49 1.36
CA THR A 14 8.65 13.02 2.76
C THR A 14 7.41 13.23 3.63
N GLN A 15 6.36 13.89 3.12
CA GLN A 15 5.13 14.13 3.89
C GLN A 15 4.44 12.83 4.35
N PRO A 16 4.24 11.80 3.50
CA PRO A 16 3.60 10.56 3.93
C PRO A 16 4.38 9.86 5.06
N VAL A 17 5.71 9.90 5.01
CA VAL A 17 6.58 9.35 6.07
C VAL A 17 6.39 10.11 7.38
N ARG A 18 6.29 11.45 7.33
CA ARG A 18 6.05 12.28 8.51
C ARG A 18 4.68 12.02 9.12
N ASP A 19 3.66 11.84 8.30
CA ASP A 19 2.30 11.52 8.75
C ASP A 19 2.26 10.17 9.46
N LEU A 20 2.90 9.14 8.88
CA LEU A 20 3.00 7.82 9.51
C LEU A 20 3.76 7.84 10.85
N LEU A 21 4.82 8.66 10.95
CA LEU A 21 5.54 8.87 12.21
C LEU A 21 4.64 9.54 13.27
N ALA A 22 3.81 10.52 12.86
CA ALA A 22 2.87 11.20 13.75
C ALA A 22 1.77 10.25 14.26
N GLU A 23 1.34 9.31 13.41
CA GLU A 23 0.41 8.22 13.76
C GLU A 23 1.09 7.07 14.55
N HIS A 24 2.36 7.24 14.95
CA HIS A 24 3.14 6.27 15.72
C HIS A 24 3.29 4.91 15.03
N VAL A 25 3.31 4.89 13.70
CA VAL A 25 3.58 3.68 12.93
C VAL A 25 5.03 3.23 13.18
N PRO A 26 5.29 1.94 13.46
CA PRO A 26 6.64 1.41 13.64
C PRO A 26 7.57 1.73 12.45
N LEU A 27 8.80 2.17 12.74
CA LEU A 27 9.80 2.50 11.71
C LEU A 27 10.02 1.38 10.69
N ALA A 28 9.98 0.12 11.13
CA ALA A 28 10.11 -1.03 10.24
C ALA A 28 9.04 -1.04 9.14
N LEU A 29 7.77 -0.75 9.49
CA LEU A 29 6.66 -0.71 8.53
C LEU A 29 6.69 0.53 7.63
N ILE A 30 7.20 1.65 8.13
CA ILE A 30 7.33 2.88 7.34
C ILE A 30 8.30 2.67 6.17
N VAL A 31 9.38 1.93 6.38
CA VAL A 31 10.34 1.59 5.31
C VAL A 31 9.64 0.79 4.20
N ASP A 32 8.86 -0.22 4.58
CA ASP A 32 8.12 -1.05 3.62
C ASP A 32 7.11 -0.24 2.81
N LEU A 33 6.43 0.73 3.45
CA LEU A 33 5.41 1.57 2.81
C LEU A 33 5.98 2.72 1.99
N ALA A 34 7.13 3.28 2.39
CA ALA A 34 7.78 4.38 1.69
C ALA A 34 8.51 3.92 0.42
N THR A 35 8.80 2.61 0.31
CA THR A 35 9.45 2.03 -0.87
C THR A 35 8.81 0.67 -1.17
N PRO A 36 7.56 0.66 -1.64
CA PRO A 36 6.89 -0.59 -1.97
C PRO A 36 7.62 -1.30 -3.10
N GLU A 37 7.81 -2.62 -2.97
CA GLU A 37 8.50 -3.44 -3.98
C GLU A 37 7.72 -3.50 -5.30
N ALA A 38 6.38 -3.52 -5.23
CA ALA A 38 5.47 -3.42 -6.37
C ALA A 38 4.13 -2.81 -5.94
N THR A 39 3.51 -2.05 -6.84
CA THR A 39 2.15 -1.54 -6.67
C THR A 39 1.11 -2.59 -7.09
N SER A 40 -0.12 -2.49 -6.56
CA SER A 40 -1.23 -3.37 -6.96
C SER A 40 -1.47 -3.34 -8.47
N SER A 41 -1.28 -2.19 -9.13
CA SER A 41 -1.38 -2.07 -10.59
C SER A 41 -0.35 -2.90 -11.34
N GLU A 42 0.93 -2.83 -10.92
CA GLU A 42 2.01 -3.60 -11.56
C GLU A 42 1.80 -5.11 -11.39
N ILE A 43 1.32 -5.54 -10.21
CA ILE A 43 0.99 -6.94 -9.95
C ILE A 43 -0.14 -7.41 -10.87
N LEU A 44 -1.21 -6.62 -11.00
CA LEU A 44 -2.34 -6.96 -11.89
C LEU A 44 -1.93 -7.04 -13.36
N GLU A 45 -1.01 -6.19 -13.80
CA GLU A 45 -0.47 -6.23 -15.17
C GLU A 45 0.40 -7.49 -15.40
N ALA A 46 1.17 -7.91 -14.40
CA ALA A 46 2.06 -9.06 -14.49
C ALA A 46 1.33 -10.41 -14.34
N GLU A 47 0.37 -10.49 -13.42
CA GLU A 47 -0.26 -11.76 -13.00
C GLU A 47 -1.72 -11.88 -13.47
N GLY A 48 -2.39 -10.77 -13.78
CA GLY A 48 -3.81 -10.74 -14.11
C GLY A 48 -4.72 -10.78 -12.89
N LEU A 49 -6.02 -11.00 -13.14
CA LEU A 49 -6.99 -11.25 -12.07
C LEU A 49 -6.89 -12.71 -11.62
N PRO A 50 -7.09 -13.00 -10.32
CA PRO A 50 -7.18 -14.38 -9.85
C PRO A 50 -8.40 -15.09 -10.43
N ASP A 51 -8.29 -16.40 -10.62
CA ASP A 51 -9.35 -17.24 -11.18
C ASP A 51 -10.63 -17.22 -10.34
N ASP A 52 -10.49 -17.17 -9.01
CA ASP A 52 -11.59 -17.08 -8.04
C ASP A 52 -11.56 -15.74 -7.29
N ALA A 53 -12.47 -14.84 -7.66
CA ALA A 53 -12.67 -13.56 -7.01
C ALA A 53 -13.47 -13.71 -5.69
N TRP A 54 -12.83 -14.22 -4.64
CA TRP A 54 -13.46 -14.47 -3.33
C TRP A 54 -14.16 -13.27 -2.68
N TRP A 55 -13.86 -12.05 -3.14
CA TRP A 55 -14.50 -10.80 -2.71
C TRP A 55 -15.86 -10.54 -3.38
N GLU A 56 -16.16 -11.20 -4.50
CA GLU A 56 -17.48 -11.19 -5.10
C GLU A 56 -18.37 -12.15 -4.32
N GLN A 57 -19.02 -11.64 -3.26
CA GLN A 57 -20.10 -12.38 -2.64
C GLN A 57 -21.25 -12.42 -3.63
N GLU A 58 -21.45 -13.58 -4.27
CA GLU A 58 -22.70 -13.85 -4.98
C GLU A 58 -23.85 -13.52 -4.03
N PRO A 59 -24.82 -12.68 -4.43
CA PRO A 59 -25.95 -12.38 -3.60
C PRO A 59 -26.66 -13.71 -3.28
N LYS A 60 -26.59 -14.13 -2.01
CA LYS A 60 -27.28 -15.33 -1.55
C LYS A 60 -28.74 -15.25 -2.02
N PRO A 61 -29.26 -16.23 -2.76
CA PRO A 61 -30.68 -16.26 -3.03
C PRO A 61 -31.38 -16.28 -1.67
N SER A 62 -32.17 -15.24 -1.42
CA SER A 62 -33.01 -15.17 -0.23
C SER A 62 -33.93 -16.38 -0.28
N ASP A 63 -33.67 -17.39 0.56
CA ASP A 63 -34.58 -18.50 0.83
C ASP A 63 -35.84 -17.94 1.50
N GLY A 64 -36.70 -17.32 0.69
CA GLY A 64 -38.06 -16.92 1.04
C GLY A 64 -39.01 -18.11 0.98
N GLY A 65 -38.68 -19.18 1.70
CA GLY A 65 -39.61 -20.25 2.02
C GLY A 65 -40.27 -19.95 3.37
N GLY A 66 -41.54 -19.54 3.36
CA GLY A 66 -42.28 -19.28 4.60
C GLY A 66 -43.77 -19.02 4.42
N ALA A 67 -44.54 -20.11 4.54
CA ALA A 67 -45.99 -20.26 4.79
C ALA A 67 -46.98 -19.96 3.64
#